data_AF-A0A4U9ZM50-F1
#
_entry.id   AF-A0A4U9ZM50-F1
#
_cell.length_a   1.000
_cell.length_b   1.000
_cell.length_c   1.000
_cell.angle_alpha   90.00
_cell.angle_beta   90.00
_cell.angle_gamma   90.00
#
_symmetry.space_group_name_H-M   'P 1'
#
loop_
_entity.id
_entity.type
_entity.pdbx_description
1 polymer ?
#
loop_
_entity_poly.entity_id
_entity_poly.type
_entity_poly.pdbx_seq_one_letter_code
_entity_poly.pdbx_strand_id
1 'polypeptide(L)'
;MMSRWHWAHPLYYIPLIFLVFPIGGIYFLGYPVWTLPFTLFFSFAYLFIVHEKKSLLTNLFWLYMLTYIGYMSLVINGGMIWFFFYLNNLFVYRLKDELKGFRFLTYLGTILILLFYIFIKDFDIADQVIISVALILNLSMLIFGAME
;
A
#
# COMPACT_ATOMS: atom_id res chain seq x y z
N MET A 1 2.90 -18.13 -22.57
CA MET A 1 4.22 -18.52 -22.05
C MET A 1 4.20 -18.28 -20.54
N MET A 2 3.82 -19.28 -19.73
CA MET A 2 3.78 -19.13 -18.28
C MET A 2 5.23 -19.08 -17.77
N SER A 3 5.63 -17.97 -17.17
CA SER A 3 6.97 -17.83 -16.61
C SER A 3 7.11 -18.77 -15.41
N ARG A 4 8.24 -19.48 -15.30
CA ARG A 4 8.55 -20.31 -14.13
C ARG A 4 8.61 -19.39 -12.91
N TRP A 5 7.76 -19.64 -11.93
CA TRP A 5 7.79 -18.99 -10.63
C TRP A 5 9.13 -19.28 -9.96
N HIS A 6 10.04 -18.31 -10.02
CA HIS A 6 11.26 -18.32 -9.23
C HIS A 6 11.05 -17.37 -8.05
N TRP A 7 11.49 -17.80 -6.87
CA TRP A 7 11.45 -16.97 -5.67
C TRP A 7 12.20 -15.66 -5.92
N ALA A 8 11.51 -14.55 -5.66
CA ALA A 8 12.12 -13.23 -5.71
C ALA A 8 12.98 -13.01 -4.46
N HIS A 9 13.69 -11.89 -4.39
CA HIS A 9 14.50 -11.55 -3.22
C HIS A 9 13.67 -11.61 -1.92
N PRO A 10 14.16 -12.20 -0.80
CA PRO A 10 13.38 -12.40 0.42
C PRO A 10 12.70 -11.13 0.98
N LEU A 11 13.31 -9.97 0.76
CA LEU A 11 12.78 -8.66 1.16
C LEU A 11 11.39 -8.34 0.57
N TYR A 12 10.98 -9.00 -0.52
CA TYR A 12 9.63 -8.87 -1.09
C TYR A 12 8.54 -9.62 -0.31
N TYR A 13 8.91 -10.46 0.64
CA TYR A 13 7.92 -11.24 1.40
C TYR A 13 7.79 -10.74 2.83
N ILE A 14 8.73 -9.92 3.31
CA ILE A 14 8.69 -9.33 4.66
C ILE A 14 7.40 -8.54 4.90
N PRO A 15 6.93 -7.66 4.00
CA PRO A 15 5.72 -6.89 4.27
C PRO A 15 4.49 -7.76 4.55
N LEU A 16 4.41 -8.98 3.99
CA LEU A 16 3.28 -9.89 4.17
C LEU A 16 2.98 -10.22 5.64
N ILE A 17 3.96 -10.10 6.54
CA ILE A 17 3.71 -10.27 7.98
C ILE A 17 2.65 -9.30 8.49
N PHE A 18 2.56 -8.10 7.89
CA PHE A 18 1.61 -7.08 8.29
C PHE A 18 0.16 -7.42 7.90
N LEU A 19 -0.09 -8.45 7.08
CA LEU A 19 -1.45 -8.95 6.83
C LEU A 19 -2.14 -9.46 8.11
N VAL A 20 -1.38 -9.72 9.18
CA VAL A 20 -1.93 -10.02 10.50
C VAL A 20 -2.85 -8.89 11.00
N PHE A 21 -2.62 -7.64 10.62
CA PHE A 21 -3.43 -6.51 11.07
C PHE A 21 -4.86 -6.48 10.50
N PRO A 22 -5.10 -6.55 9.17
CA PRO A 22 -6.45 -6.60 8.62
C PRO A 22 -7.16 -7.93 8.94
N ILE A 23 -6.44 -9.05 8.97
CA ILE A 23 -7.03 -10.36 9.30
C ILE A 23 -7.37 -10.43 10.79
N GLY A 24 -6.42 -10.09 11.66
CA GLY A 24 -6.62 -10.05 13.11
C GLY A 24 -7.60 -8.95 13.52
N GLY A 25 -7.63 -7.83 12.80
CA GLY A 25 -8.54 -6.72 13.06
C GLY A 25 -10.02 -7.11 12.97
N ILE A 26 -10.37 -8.16 12.22
CA ILE A 26 -11.73 -8.72 12.22
C ILE A 26 -12.11 -9.22 13.63
N TYR A 27 -11.17 -9.82 14.35
CA TYR A 27 -11.40 -10.41 15.68
C TYR A 27 -11.14 -9.42 16.81
N PHE A 28 -10.10 -8.60 16.69
CA PHE A 28 -9.61 -7.75 17.79
C PHE A 28 -10.05 -6.29 17.68
N LEU A 29 -10.30 -5.79 16.47
CA LEU A 29 -10.60 -4.38 16.21
C LEU A 29 -12.01 -4.17 15.62
N GLY A 30 -12.81 -5.23 15.51
CA GLY A 30 -14.18 -5.19 15.02
C GLY A 30 -14.31 -4.91 13.53
N TYR A 31 -13.29 -5.20 12.71
CA TYR A 31 -13.41 -5.00 11.26
C TYR A 31 -14.49 -5.90 10.69
N PRO A 32 -15.32 -5.39 9.76
CA PRO A 32 -16.34 -6.22 9.13
C PRO A 32 -15.71 -7.39 8.37
N VAL A 33 -16.28 -8.59 8.53
CA VAL A 33 -15.78 -9.83 7.88
C VAL A 33 -15.71 -9.70 6.35
N TRP A 34 -16.58 -8.87 5.75
CA TRP A 34 -16.56 -8.64 4.30
C TRP A 34 -15.29 -7.93 3.80
N THR A 35 -14.44 -7.39 4.67
CA THR A 35 -13.11 -6.85 4.30
C THR A 35 -12.09 -7.95 3.96
N LEU A 36 -12.36 -9.20 4.35
CA LEU A 36 -11.43 -10.32 4.18
C LEU A 36 -11.13 -10.67 2.71
N PRO A 37 -12.13 -10.83 1.81
CA PRO A 37 -11.86 -11.11 0.39
C PRO A 37 -10.99 -10.01 -0.26
N PHE A 38 -11.20 -8.75 0.10
CA PHE A 38 -10.39 -7.64 -0.40
C PHE A 38 -8.95 -7.69 0.13
N THR A 39 -8.77 -8.07 1.40
CA THR A 39 -7.44 -8.28 1.98
C THR A 39 -6.69 -9.42 1.29
N LEU A 40 -7.37 -10.53 1.01
CA LEU A 40 -6.80 -11.65 0.25
C LEU A 40 -6.45 -11.24 -1.18
N PHE A 41 -7.32 -10.48 -1.85
CA PHE A 41 -7.06 -9.98 -3.19
C PHE A 41 -5.93 -8.93 -3.21
N PHE A 42 -5.79 -8.10 -2.18
CA PHE A 42 -4.64 -7.20 -1.98
C PHE A 42 -3.34 -7.99 -1.89
N SER A 43 -3.34 -9.06 -1.10
CA SER A 43 -2.19 -9.96 -0.95
C SER A 43 -1.82 -10.62 -2.28
N PHE A 44 -2.84 -11.09 -3.03
CA PHE A 44 -2.66 -11.63 -4.37
C PHE A 44 -2.10 -10.59 -5.35
N ALA A 45 -2.66 -9.37 -5.37
CA ALA A 45 -2.22 -8.27 -6.22
C ALA A 45 -0.75 -7.90 -5.95
N TYR A 46 -0.36 -7.82 -4.67
CA TYR A 46 1.02 -7.58 -4.27
C TYR A 46 1.95 -8.68 -4.81
N LEU A 47 1.65 -9.95 -4.52
CA LEU A 47 2.44 -11.09 -4.99
C LEU A 47 2.49 -11.18 -6.52
N PHE A 48 1.40 -10.83 -7.20
CA PHE A 48 1.37 -10.78 -8.65
C PHE A 48 2.41 -9.77 -9.18
N ILE A 49 2.43 -8.54 -8.64
CA ILE A 49 3.39 -7.52 -9.07
C ILE A 49 4.84 -7.94 -8.75
N VAL A 50 5.08 -8.63 -7.64
CA VAL A 50 6.41 -9.18 -7.31
C VAL A 50 6.93 -10.09 -8.42
N HIS A 51 6.10 -11.00 -8.95
CA HIS A 51 6.56 -12.05 -9.87
C HIS A 51 6.40 -11.70 -11.35
N GLU A 52 5.54 -10.75 -11.70
CA GLU A 52 5.24 -10.42 -13.09
C GLU A 52 6.06 -9.27 -13.66
N LYS A 53 6.17 -9.21 -14.99
CA LYS A 53 6.80 -8.08 -15.68
C LYS A 53 5.85 -6.87 -15.69
N LYS A 54 6.44 -5.68 -15.79
CA LYS A 54 5.68 -4.43 -15.97
C LYS A 54 4.73 -4.58 -17.17
N SER A 55 3.45 -4.41 -16.92
CA SER A 55 2.36 -4.54 -17.88
C SER A 55 1.15 -3.72 -17.44
N LEU A 56 0.17 -3.55 -18.32
CA LEU A 56 -1.10 -2.91 -17.96
C LEU A 56 -1.78 -3.61 -16.78
N LEU A 57 -1.68 -4.94 -16.68
CA LEU A 57 -2.26 -5.70 -15.57
C LEU A 57 -1.58 -5.39 -14.23
N THR A 58 -0.25 -5.24 -14.20
CA THR A 58 0.45 -4.77 -12.99
C THR A 58 0.07 -3.35 -12.59
N ASN A 59 -0.32 -2.48 -13.54
CA ASN A 59 -0.85 -1.15 -13.23
C ASN A 59 -2.25 -1.22 -12.63
N LEU A 60 -3.10 -2.13 -13.11
CA LEU A 60 -4.43 -2.35 -12.53
C LEU A 60 -4.34 -2.87 -11.10
N PHE A 61 -3.45 -3.85 -10.83
CA PHE A 61 -3.22 -4.32 -9.47
C PHE A 61 -2.63 -3.25 -8.56
N TRP A 62 -1.76 -2.40 -9.08
CA TRP A 62 -1.25 -1.24 -8.35
C TRP A 62 -2.36 -0.28 -7.93
N LEU A 63 -3.25 0.09 -8.86
CA LEU A 63 -4.40 0.95 -8.56
C LEU A 63 -5.36 0.30 -7.55
N TYR A 64 -5.56 -1.02 -7.69
CA TYR A 64 -6.36 -1.77 -6.73
C TYR A 64 -5.75 -1.69 -5.33
N MET A 65 -4.44 -1.89 -5.20
CA MET A 65 -3.75 -1.78 -3.92
C MET A 65 -3.87 -0.37 -3.32
N LEU A 66 -3.70 0.69 -4.12
CA LEU A 66 -3.93 2.07 -3.66
C LEU A 66 -5.35 2.29 -3.17
N THR A 67 -6.34 1.81 -3.94
CA THR A 67 -7.76 1.91 -3.59
C THR A 67 -8.07 1.16 -2.28
N TYR A 68 -7.50 -0.03 -2.10
CA TYR A 68 -7.65 -0.82 -0.88
C TYR A 68 -7.08 -0.07 0.33
N ILE A 69 -5.83 0.41 0.23
CA ILE A 69 -5.18 1.15 1.33
C ILE A 69 -5.99 2.40 1.66
N GLY A 70 -6.37 3.17 0.64
CA GLY A 70 -7.17 4.38 0.81
C GLY A 70 -8.49 4.09 1.50
N TYR A 71 -9.28 3.17 0.98
CA TYR A 71 -10.57 2.80 1.56
C TYR A 71 -10.46 2.29 2.99
N MET A 72 -9.53 1.35 3.24
CA MET A 72 -9.33 0.78 4.58
C MET A 72 -8.88 1.85 5.58
N SER A 73 -8.05 2.80 5.16
CA SER A 73 -7.59 3.91 6.01
C SER A 73 -8.70 4.92 6.32
N LEU A 74 -9.55 5.20 5.33
CA LEU A 74 -10.60 6.22 5.45
C LEU A 74 -11.85 5.73 6.18
N VAL A 75 -12.20 4.45 5.99
CA VAL A 75 -13.52 3.91 6.40
C VAL A 75 -13.41 2.91 7.53
N ILE A 76 -12.33 2.13 7.60
CA ILE A 76 -12.21 1.02 8.56
C ILE A 76 -11.31 1.41 9.73
N ASN A 77 -10.07 1.83 9.47
CA ASN A 77 -9.11 2.19 10.51
C ASN A 77 -7.95 3.01 9.95
N GLY A 78 -7.68 4.18 10.52
CA GLY A 78 -6.60 5.08 10.07
C GLY A 78 -5.19 4.45 10.10
N GLY A 79 -4.95 3.46 10.97
CA GLY A 79 -3.69 2.72 11.02
C GLY A 79 -3.39 1.91 9.76
N MET A 80 -4.38 1.66 8.91
CA MET A 80 -4.18 0.98 7.61
C MET A 80 -3.31 1.77 6.65
N ILE A 81 -3.03 3.05 6.95
CA ILE A 81 -2.15 3.87 6.13
C ILE A 81 -0.71 3.34 6.06
N TRP A 82 -0.28 2.57 7.07
CA TRP A 82 1.03 1.93 7.05
C TRP A 82 1.18 0.89 5.93
N PHE A 83 0.08 0.47 5.29
CA PHE A 83 0.13 -0.46 4.16
C PHE A 83 0.76 0.16 2.90
N PHE A 84 1.00 1.47 2.86
CA PHE A 84 1.85 2.08 1.83
C PHE A 84 3.27 1.48 1.80
N PHE A 85 3.74 0.84 2.87
CA PHE A 85 5.01 0.10 2.87
C PHE A 85 5.07 -1.02 1.82
N TYR A 86 3.95 -1.68 1.54
CA TYR A 86 3.89 -2.68 0.46
C TYR A 86 4.20 -2.03 -0.89
N LEU A 87 3.62 -0.85 -1.14
CA LEU A 87 3.82 -0.10 -2.37
C LEU A 87 5.26 0.42 -2.47
N ASN A 88 5.83 0.93 -1.38
CA ASN A 88 7.23 1.36 -1.33
C ASN A 88 8.19 0.21 -1.64
N ASN A 89 7.94 -0.97 -1.06
CA ASN A 89 8.75 -2.15 -1.30
C ASN A 89 8.71 -2.58 -2.78
N LEU A 90 7.52 -2.57 -3.41
CA LEU A 90 7.39 -2.82 -4.85
C LEU A 90 8.07 -1.74 -5.69
N PHE A 91 7.90 -0.48 -5.32
CA PHE A 91 8.41 0.65 -6.09
C PHE A 91 9.94 0.65 -6.13
N VAL A 92 10.58 0.59 -4.95
CA VAL A 92 12.03 0.67 -4.78
C VAL A 92 12.74 -0.57 -5.34
N TYR A 93 12.29 -1.76 -4.94
CA TYR A 93 13.06 -2.96 -5.22
C TYR A 93 12.64 -3.63 -6.53
N ARG A 94 11.34 -3.71 -6.82
CA ARG A 94 10.82 -4.52 -7.94
C ARG A 94 10.65 -3.74 -9.23
N LEU A 95 9.99 -2.59 -9.14
CA LEU A 95 9.52 -1.84 -10.29
C LEU A 95 10.57 -0.85 -10.75
N LYS A 96 11.24 -0.11 -9.86
CA LYS A 96 12.21 0.93 -10.25
C LYS A 96 11.62 1.86 -11.31
N ASP A 97 10.43 2.38 -11.02
CA ASP A 97 9.76 3.34 -11.91
C ASP A 97 10.36 4.74 -11.70
N GLU A 98 10.29 5.58 -12.73
CA GLU A 98 10.72 6.97 -12.64
C GLU A 98 9.78 7.79 -11.73
N LEU A 99 10.34 8.83 -11.10
CA LEU A 99 9.61 9.80 -10.23
C LEU A 99 8.62 10.72 -10.99
N LYS A 100 8.26 10.37 -12.22
CA LYS A 100 7.21 11.00 -13.02
C LYS A 100 6.28 9.97 -13.66
N GLY A 101 6.50 8.69 -13.37
CA GLY A 101 5.72 7.59 -13.93
C GLY A 101 4.31 7.52 -13.36
N PHE A 102 3.44 6.82 -14.07
CA PHE A 102 2.05 6.59 -13.70
C PHE A 102 1.87 6.12 -12.23
N ARG A 103 2.67 5.13 -11.81
CA ARG A 103 2.59 4.57 -10.44
C ARG A 103 3.00 5.57 -9.37
N PHE A 104 4.02 6.38 -9.64
CA PHE A 104 4.45 7.45 -8.74
C PHE A 104 3.36 8.53 -8.59
N LEU A 105 2.81 9.00 -9.71
CA LEU A 105 1.79 10.05 -9.70
C LEU A 105 0.50 9.59 -9.00
N THR A 106 0.07 8.34 -9.24
CA THR A 106 -1.10 7.78 -8.57
C THR A 106 -0.87 7.58 -7.08
N TYR A 107 0.33 7.14 -6.67
CA TYR A 107 0.73 7.06 -5.27
C TYR A 107 0.70 8.42 -4.58
N LEU A 108 1.34 9.43 -5.18
CA LEU A 108 1.37 10.79 -4.65
C LEU A 108 -0.05 11.35 -4.55
N GLY A 109 -0.87 11.14 -5.58
CA GLY A 109 -2.28 11.54 -5.57
C GLY A 109 -3.05 10.91 -4.40
N THR A 110 -2.88 9.61 -4.14
CA THR A 110 -3.53 8.95 -3.01
C THR A 110 -3.04 9.51 -1.66
N ILE A 111 -1.74 9.76 -1.49
CA ILE A 111 -1.20 10.40 -0.28
C ILE A 111 -1.83 11.78 -0.05
N LEU A 112 -1.92 12.61 -1.09
CA LEU A 112 -2.48 13.96 -0.98
C LEU A 112 -3.98 13.92 -0.63
N ILE A 113 -4.73 13.00 -1.23
CA ILE A 113 -6.16 12.80 -0.90
C ILE A 113 -6.31 12.41 0.56
N LEU A 114 -5.48 11.49 1.06
CA LEU A 114 -5.53 11.05 2.45
C LEU A 114 -5.16 12.19 3.41
N LEU A 115 -4.09 12.94 3.13
CA LEU A 115 -3.73 14.13 3.90
C LEU A 115 -4.91 15.11 3.99
N PHE A 116 -5.48 15.47 2.83
CA PHE A 116 -6.58 16.42 2.78
C PHE A 116 -7.81 15.93 3.56
N TYR A 117 -8.14 14.64 3.45
CA TYR A 117 -9.26 14.04 4.19
C TYR A 117 -9.09 14.19 5.71
N ILE A 118 -7.89 13.95 6.23
CA ILE A 118 -7.60 13.98 7.67
C ILE A 118 -7.75 15.40 8.23
N PHE A 119 -7.45 16.43 7.44
CA PHE A 119 -7.63 17.83 7.84
C PHE A 119 -9.07 18.34 7.69
N ILE A 120 -9.90 17.70 6.86
CA ILE A 120 -11.33 18.04 6.75
C ILE A 120 -12.16 17.37 7.85
N LYS A 121 -11.79 16.16 8.23
CA LYS A 121 -12.48 15.41 9.28
C LYS A 121 -12.08 15.93 10.67
N ASP A 122 -13.03 15.90 11.59
CA ASP A 122 -12.80 16.15 13.03
C ASP A 122 -12.01 14.99 13.67
N PHE A 123 -10.78 14.76 13.20
CA PHE A 123 -9.80 13.92 13.88
C PHE A 123 -9.13 14.71 15.00
N ASP A 124 -8.80 14.04 16.09
CA ASP A 124 -8.00 14.64 17.14
C ASP A 124 -6.59 14.96 16.63
N ILE A 125 -5.97 16.00 17.21
CA ILE A 125 -4.64 16.47 16.79
C ILE A 125 -3.60 15.34 16.81
N ALA A 126 -3.67 14.44 17.80
CA ALA A 126 -2.77 13.30 17.89
C ALA A 126 -2.87 12.37 16.67
N ASP A 127 -4.09 12.04 16.24
CA ASP A 127 -4.33 11.22 15.07
C ASP A 127 -3.86 11.92 13.79
N GLN A 128 -4.15 13.22 13.66
CA GLN A 128 -3.69 14.02 12.53
C GLN A 128 -2.15 14.00 12.41
N VAL A 129 -1.44 14.15 13.54
CA VAL A 129 0.02 14.11 13.58
C VAL A 129 0.54 12.72 13.20
N ILE A 130 0.02 11.65 13.80
CA ILE A 130 0.50 10.28 13.55
C ILE A 130 0.30 9.90 12.08
N ILE A 131 -0.86 10.20 11.52
CA ILE A 131 -1.18 9.85 10.14
C ILE A 131 -0.35 10.70 9.16
N SER A 132 -0.16 12.00 9.46
CA SER A 132 0.71 12.87 8.65
C SER A 132 2.16 12.39 8.66
N VAL A 133 2.68 12.01 9.83
CA VAL A 133 4.04 11.44 9.96
C VAL A 133 4.15 10.14 9.17
N ALA A 134 3.17 9.24 9.27
CA ALA A 134 3.18 8.00 8.52
C ALA A 134 3.23 8.25 6.99
N LEU A 135 2.45 9.20 6.49
CA LEU A 135 2.45 9.57 5.07
C LEU A 135 3.75 10.21 4.62
N ILE A 136 4.32 11.12 5.42
CA ILE A 136 5.61 11.75 5.12
C ILE A 136 6.71 10.69 5.09
N LEU A 137 6.77 9.80 6.09
CA LEU A 137 7.75 8.71 6.13
C LEU A 137 7.63 7.80 4.90
N ASN A 138 6.41 7.43 4.51
CA ASN A 138 6.17 6.61 3.33
C ASN A 138 6.59 7.33 2.04
N LEU A 139 6.37 8.64 1.93
CA LEU A 139 6.83 9.42 0.79
C LEU A 139 8.37 9.54 0.77
N SER A 140 8.99 9.80 1.92
CA SER A 140 10.45 9.87 2.06
C SER A 140 11.11 8.56 1.64
N MET A 141 10.62 7.41 2.13
CA MET A 141 11.16 6.10 1.75
C MET A 141 11.10 5.88 0.24
N LEU A 142 9.99 6.26 -0.39
CA LEU A 142 9.84 6.12 -1.83
C LEU A 142 10.83 7.02 -2.58
N ILE A 143 10.96 8.29 -2.19
CA ILE A 143 11.87 9.23 -2.85
C ILE A 143 13.33 8.81 -2.67
N PHE A 144 13.76 8.49 -1.45
CA PHE A 144 15.14 8.03 -1.20
C PHE A 144 15.45 6.73 -1.93
N GLY A 145 14.58 5.72 -1.82
CA GLY A 145 14.80 4.44 -2.49
C GLY A 145 14.71 4.52 -4.02
N ALA A 146 14.10 5.56 -4.59
CA ALA A 146 14.09 5.79 -6.03
C ALA A 146 15.33 6.55 -6.55
N MET A 147 16.13 7.15 -5.66
CA MET A 147 17.36 7.88 -6.00
C MET A 147 18.63 6.99 -5.94
N GLU A 148 18.51 5.78 -5.42
CA GLU A 148 19.57 4.74 -5.37
C GLU A 148 19.56 3.83 -6.60
#